data_AF-U9TI51-F1
#
_entry.id   AF-U9TI51-F1
#
_cell.length_a   1.000
_cell.length_b   1.000
_cell.length_c   1.000
_cell.angle_alpha   90.00
_cell.angle_beta   90.00
_cell.angle_gamma   90.00
#
_symmetry.space_group_name_H-M   'P 1'
#
loop_
_entity.id
_entity.type
_entity.pdbx_description
1 polymer ?
#
loop_
_entity_poly.entity_id
_entity_poly.type
_entity_poly.pdbx_seq_one_letter_code
_entity_poly.pdbx_strand_id
1 'polypeptide(L)'
;MQSRAHEEYPPKDGYENSRQLNVIARAILIYPDLVTLWKEIGYYEICSDVNDLVMQGALLILFPPTPPADWERPDTKIVVKRLKQLINLGFKLTASVMEEALHLFEHKLNEIGDVLLESFQIIHKKKSKSAIASLCLIQAIKPERSHRKTDLLEFLNDRIDQPEQAMKNALEYKNKVFISTFESILLDIKKFGPNSEATQKCFEDIMESRIWIDLKSQEILEREIPDHLTRCAFNAICSIYLEFCNERIPFKANYLQYLTLVNNEEIIRPLFEISLPNLFGLELKCNSYKIDYEYNRPEIDNNENNKRKYTDMNEQPEHPDRSGWIRLLEDLQTLVNNNTDITETFRNNFEKFLERITSSQNQEINEEVCPKRLKQ
;
A
#
# COMPACT_ATOMS: atom_id res chain seq x y z
N MET A 1 4.75 18.78 17.16
CA MET A 1 5.94 19.66 17.09
C MET A 1 7.16 18.76 16.90
N GLN A 2 7.68 18.63 15.67
CA GLN A 2 8.98 17.98 15.46
C GLN A 2 10.07 18.86 16.06
N SER A 3 10.97 18.28 16.83
CA SER A 3 12.18 18.94 17.31
C SER A 3 12.99 19.40 16.10
N ARG A 4 12.98 20.70 15.81
CA ARG A 4 13.90 21.28 14.83
C ARG A 4 15.31 21.09 15.38
N ALA A 5 16.01 20.08 14.89
CA ALA A 5 17.45 19.96 15.14
C ALA A 5 18.08 21.31 14.74
N HIS A 6 18.87 21.89 15.64
CA HIS A 6 19.67 23.06 15.30
C HIS A 6 20.71 22.60 14.29
N GLU A 7 20.41 22.74 12.99
CA GLU A 7 21.37 22.53 11.92
C GLU A 7 22.55 23.51 12.16
N GLU A 8 23.77 22.95 12.24
CA GLU A 8 25.01 23.70 12.45
C GLU A 8 25.21 24.66 11.26
N TYR A 9 25.45 25.95 11.55
CA TYR A 9 25.66 26.97 10.51
C TYR A 9 26.98 27.70 10.76
N PRO A 10 27.88 27.81 9.77
CA PRO A 10 27.74 27.30 8.40
C PRO A 10 27.85 25.75 8.31
N PRO A 11 27.21 25.10 7.32
CA PRO A 11 27.30 23.65 7.15
C PRO A 11 28.72 23.20 6.79
N LYS A 12 29.12 22.02 7.29
CA LYS A 12 30.48 21.47 7.13
C LYS A 12 30.81 21.05 5.70
N ASP A 13 29.79 20.78 4.89
CA ASP A 13 29.91 20.38 3.48
C ASP A 13 29.98 21.58 2.52
N GLY A 14 29.80 22.81 3.03
CA GLY A 14 29.83 24.03 2.24
C GLY A 14 28.55 24.32 1.45
N TYR A 15 27.49 23.52 1.62
CA TYR A 15 26.19 23.75 0.99
C TYR A 15 25.24 24.50 1.94
N GLU A 16 24.21 25.14 1.41
CA GLU A 16 23.14 25.73 2.23
C GLU A 16 22.27 24.63 2.83
N ASN A 17 21.94 24.73 4.11
CA ASN A 17 21.03 23.78 4.74
C ASN A 17 19.56 24.12 4.42
N SER A 18 18.66 23.23 4.84
CA SER A 18 17.21 23.33 4.60
C SER A 18 16.60 24.66 5.05
N ARG A 19 17.08 25.20 6.18
CA ARG A 19 16.57 26.47 6.73
C ARG A 19 16.93 27.65 5.83
N GLN A 20 18.16 27.71 5.32
CA GLN A 20 18.61 28.78 4.44
C GLN A 20 17.95 28.69 3.06
N LEU A 21 17.78 27.49 2.51
CA LEU A 21 17.01 27.29 1.26
C LEU A 21 15.55 27.77 1.39
N ASN A 22 14.93 27.60 2.56
CA ASN A 22 13.60 28.15 2.84
C ASN A 22 13.59 29.69 2.85
N VAL A 23 14.64 30.34 3.34
CA VAL A 23 14.76 31.81 3.31
C VAL A 23 14.89 32.29 1.86
N ILE A 24 15.70 31.61 1.06
CA ILE A 24 15.88 31.88 -0.38
C ILE A 24 14.54 31.74 -1.11
N ALA A 25 13.82 30.64 -0.91
CA ALA A 25 12.51 30.42 -1.53
C ALA A 25 11.50 31.53 -1.17
N ARG A 26 11.46 31.96 0.09
CA ARG A 26 10.60 33.08 0.53
C ARG A 26 11.01 34.40 -0.12
N ALA A 27 12.31 34.67 -0.27
CA ALA A 27 12.80 35.87 -0.93
C ALA A 27 12.33 35.93 -2.40
N ILE A 28 12.40 34.80 -3.12
CA ILE A 28 11.90 34.68 -4.50
C ILE A 28 10.39 34.95 -4.55
N LEU A 29 9.62 34.43 -3.59
CA LEU A 29 8.16 34.63 -3.56
C LEU A 29 7.76 36.09 -3.33
N ILE A 30 8.58 36.85 -2.60
CA ILE A 30 8.42 38.29 -2.33
C ILE A 30 8.92 39.14 -3.51
N TYR A 31 10.08 38.81 -4.07
CA TYR A 31 10.74 39.55 -5.14
C TYR A 31 11.22 38.60 -6.27
N PRO A 32 10.33 38.25 -7.22
CA PRO A 32 10.62 37.23 -8.23
C PRO A 32 11.75 37.57 -9.19
N ASP A 33 12.04 38.87 -9.40
CA ASP A 33 13.13 39.35 -10.25
C ASP A 33 14.51 38.90 -9.74
N LEU A 34 14.60 38.47 -8.47
CA LEU A 34 15.79 37.87 -7.89
C LEU A 34 16.28 36.65 -8.70
N VAL A 35 15.36 35.89 -9.29
CA VAL A 35 15.71 34.75 -10.16
C VAL A 35 16.45 35.21 -11.40
N THR A 36 16.04 36.33 -12.01
CA THR A 36 16.70 36.90 -13.18
C THR A 36 18.10 37.38 -12.81
N LEU A 37 18.23 38.12 -11.71
CA LEU A 37 19.51 38.62 -11.21
C LEU A 37 20.50 37.49 -10.94
N TRP A 38 20.04 36.39 -10.34
CA TRP A 38 20.91 35.23 -10.07
C TRP A 38 21.36 34.52 -11.35
N LYS A 39 20.49 34.41 -12.34
CA LYS A 39 20.86 33.87 -13.66
C LYS A 39 21.89 34.77 -14.35
N GLU A 40 21.75 36.09 -14.24
CA GLU A 40 22.70 37.05 -14.83
C GLU A 40 24.11 36.95 -14.23
N ILE A 41 24.23 36.65 -12.94
CA ILE A 41 25.55 36.41 -12.29
C ILE A 41 26.06 34.97 -12.46
N GLY A 42 25.33 34.12 -13.20
CA GLY A 42 25.76 32.77 -13.59
C GLY A 42 25.16 31.61 -12.80
N TYR A 43 24.23 31.84 -11.87
CA TYR A 43 23.57 30.76 -11.13
C TYR A 43 22.26 30.34 -11.83
N TYR A 44 22.37 29.43 -12.79
CA TYR A 44 21.24 29.02 -13.64
C TYR A 44 20.35 27.96 -12.99
N GLU A 45 20.89 27.21 -12.03
CA GLU A 45 20.26 26.09 -11.33
C GLU A 45 19.35 26.54 -10.20
N ILE A 46 19.27 27.83 -9.87
CA ILE A 46 18.41 28.34 -8.79
C ILE A 46 16.97 27.83 -8.89
N CYS A 47 16.40 27.76 -10.09
CA CYS A 47 15.03 27.27 -10.26
C CYS A 47 14.87 25.78 -9.96
N SER A 48 15.90 24.95 -10.19
CA SER A 48 15.87 23.54 -9.79
C SER A 48 16.12 23.37 -8.30
N ASP A 49 17.08 24.10 -7.75
CA ASP A 49 17.58 23.88 -6.39
C ASP A 49 16.53 24.25 -5.33
N VAL A 50 15.67 25.23 -5.61
CA VAL A 50 14.58 25.62 -4.71
C VAL A 50 13.19 25.39 -5.31
N ASN A 51 13.07 24.53 -6.33
CA ASN A 51 11.82 24.30 -7.04
C ASN A 51 10.65 23.97 -6.11
N ASP A 52 10.85 22.95 -5.28
CA ASP A 52 9.79 22.38 -4.47
C ASP A 52 9.39 23.37 -3.36
N LEU A 53 10.39 24.02 -2.73
CA LEU A 53 10.18 25.04 -1.71
C LEU A 53 9.42 26.27 -2.24
N VAL A 54 9.78 26.76 -3.43
CA VAL A 54 9.09 27.92 -4.04
C VAL A 54 7.67 27.56 -4.43
N MET A 55 7.46 26.40 -5.03
CA MET A 55 6.13 25.95 -5.47
C MET A 55 5.20 25.68 -4.29
N GLN A 56 5.67 24.98 -3.25
CA GLN A 56 4.92 24.76 -2.02
C GLN A 56 4.66 26.07 -1.27
N GLY A 57 5.68 26.92 -1.14
CA GLY A 57 5.56 28.22 -0.47
C GLY A 57 4.54 29.14 -1.15
N ALA A 58 4.45 29.10 -2.48
CA ALA A 58 3.44 29.83 -3.22
C ALA A 58 2.01 29.38 -2.90
N LEU A 59 1.81 28.06 -2.74
CA LEU A 59 0.51 27.51 -2.36
C LEU A 59 0.19 27.77 -0.88
N LEU A 60 1.18 27.79 0.02
CA LEU A 60 0.97 28.18 1.42
C LEU A 60 0.56 29.65 1.58
N ILE A 61 1.04 30.54 0.71
CA ILE A 61 0.59 31.93 0.68
C ILE A 61 -0.88 32.02 0.25
N LEU A 62 -1.29 31.18 -0.70
CA LEU A 62 -2.67 31.13 -1.17
C LEU A 62 -3.61 30.46 -0.14
N PHE A 63 -3.15 29.39 0.50
CA PHE A 63 -3.89 28.58 1.46
C PHE A 63 -3.17 28.56 2.81
N PRO A 64 -3.21 29.67 3.57
CA PRO A 64 -2.54 29.74 4.86
C PRO A 64 -3.11 28.69 5.85
N PRO A 65 -2.26 28.06 6.69
CA PRO A 65 -2.72 27.16 7.74
C PRO A 65 -3.71 27.85 8.69
N THR A 66 -3.42 29.11 9.02
CA THR A 66 -4.25 30.03 9.82
C THR A 66 -4.62 31.24 8.97
N PRO A 67 -5.78 31.22 8.29
CA PRO A 67 -6.20 32.33 7.45
C PRO A 67 -6.46 33.60 8.28
N PRO A 68 -6.05 34.79 7.79
CA PRO A 68 -6.50 36.05 8.39
C PRO A 68 -8.00 36.25 8.16
N ALA A 69 -8.63 37.15 8.93
CA ALA A 69 -10.08 37.32 8.94
C ALA A 69 -10.68 37.78 7.59
N ASP A 70 -9.86 38.44 6.77
CA ASP A 70 -10.19 38.96 5.44
C ASP A 70 -9.80 37.98 4.31
N TRP A 71 -9.31 36.78 4.64
CA TRP A 71 -8.92 35.81 3.62
C TRP A 71 -10.13 35.22 2.91
N GLU A 72 -10.16 35.38 1.60
CA GLU A 72 -11.07 34.68 0.71
C GLU A 72 -10.37 33.48 0.08
N ARG A 73 -11.04 32.33 0.07
CA ARG A 73 -10.51 31.09 -0.52
C ARG A 73 -10.18 31.31 -2.01
N PRO A 74 -8.91 31.15 -2.43
CA PRO A 74 -8.54 31.28 -3.83
C PRO A 74 -9.29 30.30 -4.72
N ASP A 75 -9.77 30.78 -5.86
CA ASP A 75 -10.34 29.93 -6.90
C ASP A 75 -9.24 29.34 -7.81
N THR A 76 -9.65 28.42 -8.68
CA THR A 76 -8.77 27.79 -9.68
C THR A 76 -8.03 28.81 -10.55
N LYS A 77 -8.64 29.97 -10.87
CA LYS A 77 -8.01 30.99 -11.72
C LYS A 77 -6.85 31.67 -11.00
N ILE A 78 -7.02 32.01 -9.72
CA ILE A 78 -5.98 32.64 -8.89
C ILE A 78 -4.79 31.70 -8.73
N VAL A 79 -5.05 30.42 -8.41
CA VAL A 79 -4.00 29.40 -8.26
C VAL A 79 -3.23 29.22 -9.58
N VAL A 80 -3.94 29.03 -10.71
CA VAL A 80 -3.31 28.91 -12.03
C VAL A 80 -2.48 30.13 -12.39
N LYS A 81 -2.98 31.35 -12.11
CA LYS A 81 -2.24 32.59 -12.37
C LYS A 81 -0.92 32.60 -11.60
N ARG A 82 -0.96 32.29 -10.31
CA ARG A 82 0.25 32.29 -9.46
C ARG A 82 1.25 31.24 -9.90
N LEU A 83 0.82 30.00 -10.15
CA LEU A 83 1.71 28.93 -10.59
C LEU A 83 2.33 29.24 -11.98
N LYS A 84 1.57 29.82 -12.92
CA LYS A 84 2.11 30.24 -14.22
C LYS A 84 3.17 31.33 -14.10
N GLN A 85 3.04 32.27 -13.17
CA GLN A 85 4.09 33.27 -12.92
C GLN A 85 5.42 32.61 -12.57
N LEU A 86 5.40 31.60 -11.70
CA LEU A 86 6.60 30.85 -11.31
C LEU A 86 7.12 29.99 -12.45
N ILE A 87 6.24 29.31 -13.17
CA ILE A 87 6.65 28.50 -14.33
C ILE A 87 7.35 29.36 -15.40
N ASN A 88 6.86 30.58 -15.64
CA ASN A 88 7.49 31.52 -16.57
C ASN A 88 8.91 31.95 -16.14
N LEU A 89 9.22 31.89 -14.84
CA LEU A 89 10.57 32.16 -14.32
C LEU A 89 11.51 30.96 -14.46
N GLY A 90 10.98 29.76 -14.75
CA GLY A 90 11.74 28.53 -14.95
C GLY A 90 11.45 27.42 -13.93
N PHE A 91 10.55 27.65 -12.98
CA PHE A 91 10.08 26.61 -12.04
C PHE A 91 9.21 25.57 -12.74
N LYS A 92 9.11 24.38 -12.15
CA LYS A 92 8.42 23.22 -12.74
C LYS A 92 7.41 22.62 -11.78
N LEU A 93 6.16 22.50 -12.25
CA LEU A 93 5.12 21.74 -11.58
C LEU A 93 5.27 20.24 -11.92
N THR A 94 6.20 19.55 -11.27
CA THR A 94 6.44 18.12 -11.48
C THR A 94 5.41 17.26 -10.74
N ALA A 95 5.37 15.94 -11.00
CA ALA A 95 4.50 15.02 -10.25
C ALA A 95 4.82 15.04 -8.74
N SER A 96 6.11 15.14 -8.40
CA SER A 96 6.61 15.27 -7.01
C SER A 96 6.02 16.50 -6.33
N VAL A 97 6.11 17.67 -6.98
CA VAL A 97 5.57 18.93 -6.44
C VAL A 97 4.06 18.88 -6.28
N MET A 98 3.34 18.28 -7.23
CA MET A 98 1.88 18.16 -7.15
C MET A 98 1.45 17.27 -5.98
N GLU A 99 2.12 16.12 -5.80
CA GLU A 99 1.89 15.23 -4.66
C GLU A 99 2.19 15.95 -3.34
N GLU A 100 3.38 16.54 -3.20
CA GLU A 100 3.77 17.25 -1.97
C GLU A 100 2.83 18.39 -1.60
N ALA A 101 2.33 19.12 -2.61
CA ALA A 101 1.33 20.15 -2.40
C ALA A 101 0.04 19.55 -1.82
N LEU A 102 -0.45 18.43 -2.34
CA LEU A 102 -1.64 17.77 -1.80
C LEU A 102 -1.37 17.24 -0.38
N HIS A 103 -0.20 16.63 -0.15
CA HIS A 103 0.18 16.14 1.17
C HIS A 103 0.29 17.27 2.21
N LEU A 104 0.85 18.42 1.83
CA LEU A 104 0.94 19.60 2.70
C LEU A 104 -0.43 20.06 3.19
N PHE A 105 -1.47 19.86 2.39
CA PHE A 105 -2.84 20.20 2.68
C PHE A 105 -3.73 19.01 3.02
N GLU A 106 -3.14 17.87 3.42
CA GLU A 106 -3.84 16.60 3.63
C GLU A 106 -5.13 16.75 4.45
N HIS A 107 -5.03 17.44 5.59
CA HIS A 107 -6.16 17.73 6.50
C HIS A 107 -7.26 18.65 5.94
N LYS A 108 -7.04 19.31 4.80
CA LYS A 108 -7.97 20.23 4.13
C LYS A 108 -8.29 19.80 2.69
N LEU A 109 -7.92 18.59 2.29
CA LEU A 109 -8.12 18.12 0.90
C LEU A 109 -9.58 18.13 0.48
N ASN A 110 -10.52 17.86 1.39
CA ASN A 110 -11.96 17.96 1.12
C ASN A 110 -12.42 19.39 0.77
N GLU A 111 -11.68 20.42 1.22
CA GLU A 111 -12.02 21.82 0.98
C GLU A 111 -11.30 22.40 -0.23
N ILE A 112 -10.02 22.04 -0.45
CA ILE A 112 -9.16 22.71 -1.44
C ILE A 112 -8.55 21.77 -2.47
N GLY A 113 -8.63 20.46 -2.27
CA GLY A 113 -7.97 19.48 -3.13
C GLY A 113 -8.47 19.53 -4.58
N ASP A 114 -9.78 19.70 -4.79
CA ASP A 114 -10.34 19.80 -6.15
C ASP A 114 -9.86 21.05 -6.89
N VAL A 115 -9.73 22.18 -6.19
CA VAL A 115 -9.18 23.43 -6.74
C VAL A 115 -7.73 23.23 -7.16
N LEU A 116 -6.93 22.51 -6.35
CA LEU A 116 -5.54 22.20 -6.65
C LEU A 116 -5.44 21.28 -7.89
N LEU A 117 -6.18 20.17 -7.92
CA LEU A 117 -6.17 19.24 -9.06
C LEU A 117 -6.65 19.89 -10.36
N GLU A 118 -7.69 20.73 -10.30
CA GLU A 118 -8.12 21.55 -11.45
C GLU A 118 -7.02 22.48 -11.95
N SER A 119 -6.35 23.15 -11.02
CA SER A 119 -5.28 24.07 -11.35
C SER A 119 -4.11 23.34 -12.02
N PHE A 120 -3.75 22.18 -11.48
CA PHE A 120 -2.72 21.31 -12.04
C PHE A 120 -3.10 20.83 -13.45
N GLN A 121 -4.37 20.48 -13.67
CA GLN A 121 -4.89 20.08 -14.98
C GLN A 121 -4.79 21.19 -16.01
N ILE A 122 -5.20 22.41 -15.65
CA ILE A 122 -5.15 23.57 -16.55
C ILE A 122 -3.71 23.90 -16.94
N ILE A 123 -2.75 23.68 -16.03
CA ILE A 123 -1.32 23.86 -16.31
C ILE A 123 -0.80 22.72 -17.20
N HIS A 124 -1.09 21.47 -16.84
CA HIS A 124 -0.73 20.27 -17.58
C HIS A 124 -1.76 19.93 -18.67
N LYS A 125 -2.06 20.89 -19.55
CA LYS A 125 -3.12 20.89 -20.60
C LYS A 125 -3.39 19.55 -21.36
N LYS A 126 -2.47 18.59 -21.33
CA LYS A 126 -2.55 17.27 -21.96
C LYS A 126 -3.08 16.15 -21.05
N LYS A 127 -3.26 16.38 -19.75
CA LYS A 127 -3.65 15.36 -18.77
C LYS A 127 -5.04 15.64 -18.22
N SER A 128 -5.82 14.59 -17.97
CA SER A 128 -7.09 14.69 -17.23
C SER A 128 -6.81 14.85 -15.72
N LYS A 129 -7.82 15.23 -14.93
CA LYS A 129 -7.71 15.24 -13.46
C LYS A 129 -7.34 13.86 -12.92
N SER A 130 -8.04 12.82 -13.39
CA SER A 130 -7.78 11.42 -13.06
C SER A 130 -6.34 11.03 -13.38
N ALA A 131 -5.79 11.40 -14.55
CA ALA A 131 -4.39 11.13 -14.86
C ALA A 131 -3.39 11.88 -13.96
N ILE A 132 -3.73 13.08 -13.48
CA ILE A 132 -2.92 13.80 -12.49
C ILE A 132 -2.99 13.12 -11.13
N ALA A 133 -4.20 12.72 -10.70
CA ALA A 133 -4.39 11.98 -9.47
C ALA A 133 -3.60 10.66 -9.47
N SER A 134 -3.62 9.90 -10.57
CA SER A 134 -2.79 8.69 -10.71
C SER A 134 -1.29 8.98 -10.63
N LEU A 135 -0.81 10.10 -11.17
CA LEU A 135 0.61 10.48 -11.05
C LEU A 135 0.99 10.85 -9.62
N CYS A 136 0.11 11.56 -8.93
CA CYS A 136 0.29 11.87 -7.51
C CYS A 136 0.26 10.59 -6.67
N LEU A 137 -0.64 9.63 -6.98
CA LEU A 137 -0.68 8.32 -6.32
C LEU A 137 0.66 7.59 -6.46
N ILE A 138 1.22 7.52 -7.67
CA ILE A 138 2.54 6.91 -7.92
C ILE A 138 3.63 7.58 -7.07
N GLN A 139 3.60 8.90 -6.92
CA GLN A 139 4.57 9.59 -6.07
C GLN A 139 4.34 9.28 -4.58
N ALA A 140 3.09 9.30 -4.12
CA ALA A 140 2.74 9.14 -2.70
C ALA A 140 3.15 7.76 -2.17
N ILE A 141 3.04 6.71 -2.97
CA ILE A 141 3.37 5.35 -2.52
C ILE A 141 4.87 5.02 -2.55
N LYS A 142 5.73 5.97 -2.98
CA LYS A 142 7.17 5.75 -3.04
C LYS A 142 7.77 5.56 -1.64
N PRO A 143 8.76 4.66 -1.47
CA PRO A 143 9.32 4.35 -0.16
C PRO A 143 10.07 5.54 0.48
N GLU A 144 10.59 6.46 -0.34
CA GLU A 144 11.24 7.68 0.17
C GLU A 144 10.25 8.67 0.80
N ARG A 145 8.94 8.45 0.60
CA ARG A 145 7.87 9.26 1.17
C ARG A 145 7.45 8.70 2.53
N SER A 146 7.28 9.59 3.49
CA SER A 146 6.89 9.25 4.87
C SER A 146 5.45 9.65 5.18
N HIS A 147 4.51 9.37 4.27
CA HIS A 147 3.10 9.66 4.51
C HIS A 147 2.55 8.65 5.52
N ARG A 148 2.15 9.15 6.69
CA ARG A 148 1.59 8.34 7.79
C ARG A 148 0.07 8.28 7.79
N LYS A 149 -0.58 9.10 6.98
CA LYS A 149 -2.03 9.28 6.95
C LYS A 149 -2.59 8.79 5.63
N THR A 150 -3.83 8.32 5.68
CA THR A 150 -4.58 7.77 4.54
C THR A 150 -5.38 8.82 3.79
N ASP A 151 -5.62 9.99 4.37
CA ASP A 151 -6.51 11.02 3.80
C ASP A 151 -6.08 11.40 2.37
N LEU A 152 -4.77 11.51 2.11
CA LEU A 152 -4.26 11.77 0.76
C LEU A 152 -4.56 10.64 -0.22
N LEU A 153 -4.32 9.39 0.17
CA LEU A 153 -4.52 8.24 -0.71
C LEU A 153 -6.00 8.04 -1.03
N GLU A 154 -6.87 8.17 -0.02
CA GLU A 154 -8.31 8.11 -0.18
C GLU A 154 -8.80 9.22 -1.11
N PHE A 155 -8.36 10.47 -0.87
CA PHE A 155 -8.70 11.60 -1.71
C PHE A 155 -8.31 11.39 -3.19
N LEU A 156 -7.14 10.80 -3.44
CA LEU A 156 -6.65 10.50 -4.78
C LEU A 156 -7.46 9.37 -5.42
N ASN A 157 -7.71 8.28 -4.70
CA ASN A 157 -8.45 7.13 -5.19
C ASN A 157 -9.87 7.50 -5.65
N ASP A 158 -10.56 8.37 -4.90
CA ASP A 158 -11.89 8.86 -5.25
C ASP A 158 -11.95 9.66 -6.56
N ARG A 159 -10.80 10.11 -7.06
CA ARG A 159 -10.67 11.01 -8.22
C ARG A 159 -10.00 10.36 -9.42
N ILE A 160 -9.70 9.06 -9.32
CA ILE A 160 -9.15 8.26 -10.41
C ILE A 160 -10.28 7.46 -11.04
N ASP A 161 -10.37 7.46 -12.38
CA ASP A 161 -11.45 6.76 -13.09
C ASP A 161 -11.36 5.23 -12.95
N GLN A 162 -10.12 4.70 -12.90
CA GLN A 162 -9.81 3.28 -12.71
C GLN A 162 -8.83 3.11 -11.55
N PRO A 163 -9.30 3.21 -10.28
CA PRO A 163 -8.44 3.30 -9.11
C PRO A 163 -7.61 2.03 -8.90
N GLU A 164 -8.20 0.85 -9.15
CA GLU A 164 -7.49 -0.43 -9.03
C GLU A 164 -6.33 -0.54 -10.03
N GLN A 165 -6.56 -0.21 -11.31
CA GLN A 165 -5.51 -0.24 -12.33
C GLN A 165 -4.41 0.79 -12.04
N ALA A 166 -4.79 1.97 -11.55
CA ALA A 166 -3.82 2.99 -11.14
C ALA A 166 -2.98 2.53 -9.95
N MET A 167 -3.59 1.87 -8.95
CA MET A 167 -2.88 1.28 -7.82
C MET A 167 -1.93 0.17 -8.29
N LYS A 168 -2.38 -0.74 -9.15
CA LYS A 168 -1.54 -1.79 -9.74
C LYS A 168 -0.31 -1.22 -10.44
N ASN A 169 -0.51 -0.21 -11.29
CA ASN A 169 0.58 0.48 -12.00
C ASN A 169 1.51 1.17 -11.01
N ALA A 170 0.97 1.78 -9.97
CA ALA A 170 1.76 2.43 -8.93
C ALA A 170 2.66 1.41 -8.22
N LEU A 171 2.13 0.26 -7.83
CA LEU A 171 2.88 -0.81 -7.19
C LEU A 171 4.05 -1.35 -8.04
N GLU A 172 4.06 -1.16 -9.37
CA GLU A 172 5.23 -1.49 -10.21
C GLU A 172 6.43 -0.56 -10.00
N TYR A 173 6.20 0.68 -9.57
CA TYR A 173 7.26 1.66 -9.29
C TYR A 173 7.86 1.52 -7.90
N LYS A 174 7.35 0.57 -7.09
CA LYS A 174 7.90 0.28 -5.78
C LYS A 174 9.17 -0.56 -5.94
N ASN A 175 10.29 -0.05 -5.45
CA ASN A 175 11.48 -0.89 -5.28
C ASN A 175 11.12 -2.05 -4.33
N LYS A 176 11.56 -3.27 -4.64
CA LYS A 176 11.27 -4.52 -3.88
C LYS A 176 11.69 -4.50 -2.39
N VAL A 177 12.11 -3.36 -1.85
CA VAL A 177 12.63 -3.21 -0.48
C VAL A 177 11.61 -2.50 0.41
N PHE A 178 10.95 -3.32 1.23
CA PHE A 178 10.45 -3.08 2.61
C PHE A 178 9.53 -1.87 2.95
N ILE A 179 8.24 -2.20 3.08
CA ILE A 179 7.37 -2.12 4.28
C ILE A 179 7.00 -0.78 4.96
N SER A 180 7.78 0.30 4.90
CA SER A 180 7.38 1.52 5.64
C SER A 180 6.12 2.23 5.10
N THR A 181 5.75 2.00 3.84
CA THR A 181 4.58 2.63 3.20
C THR A 181 3.34 1.72 3.16
N PHE A 182 3.40 0.51 3.74
CA PHE A 182 2.31 -0.47 3.58
C PHE A 182 1.04 -0.13 4.37
N GLU A 183 1.11 0.62 5.48
CA GLU A 183 -0.06 0.89 6.33
C GLU A 183 -1.17 1.65 5.61
N SER A 184 -0.81 2.76 4.96
CA SER A 184 -1.79 3.60 4.26
C SER A 184 -2.29 2.91 2.99
N ILE A 185 -1.43 2.13 2.34
CA ILE A 185 -1.74 1.36 1.14
C ILE A 185 -2.69 0.18 1.47
N LEU A 186 -2.56 -0.47 2.63
CA LEU A 186 -3.40 -1.62 3.00
C LEU A 186 -4.89 -1.29 3.10
N LEU A 187 -5.19 -0.19 3.79
CA LEU A 187 -6.56 0.23 4.06
C LEU A 187 -7.31 0.54 2.76
N ASP A 188 -6.61 1.13 1.79
CA ASP A 188 -7.20 1.43 0.49
C ASP A 188 -7.25 0.21 -0.42
N ILE A 189 -6.27 -0.71 -0.35
CA ILE A 189 -6.29 -1.92 -1.17
C ILE A 189 -7.43 -2.86 -0.76
N LYS A 190 -7.76 -2.94 0.53
CA LYS A 190 -8.93 -3.69 1.01
C LYS A 190 -10.24 -3.27 0.34
N LYS A 191 -10.37 -2.01 -0.11
CA LYS A 191 -11.57 -1.52 -0.80
C LYS A 191 -11.81 -2.20 -2.14
N PHE A 192 -10.77 -2.75 -2.80
CA PHE A 192 -10.90 -3.46 -4.09
C PHE A 192 -11.40 -4.90 -3.93
N GLY A 193 -11.38 -5.45 -2.72
CA GLY A 193 -11.87 -6.80 -2.43
C GLY A 193 -10.82 -7.91 -2.64
N PRO A 194 -11.17 -9.16 -2.30
CA PRO A 194 -10.20 -10.23 -2.14
C PRO A 194 -9.65 -10.81 -3.43
N ASN A 195 -10.40 -10.72 -4.53
CA ASN A 195 -10.01 -11.25 -5.83
C ASN A 195 -9.41 -10.18 -6.76
N SER A 196 -9.25 -8.95 -6.25
CA SER A 196 -8.62 -7.86 -6.99
C SER A 196 -7.17 -8.21 -7.30
N GLU A 197 -6.70 -7.85 -8.50
CA GLU A 197 -5.31 -8.09 -8.89
C GLU A 197 -4.34 -7.25 -8.06
N ALA A 198 -4.73 -6.02 -7.69
CA ALA A 198 -3.94 -5.14 -6.83
C ALA A 198 -3.84 -5.71 -5.41
N THR A 199 -4.96 -6.20 -4.86
CA THR A 199 -4.98 -6.89 -3.56
C THR A 199 -4.12 -8.14 -3.57
N GLN A 200 -4.25 -8.95 -4.62
CA GLN A 200 -3.45 -10.14 -4.78
C GLN A 200 -1.97 -9.78 -4.80
N LYS A 201 -1.53 -8.83 -5.63
CA LYS A 201 -0.12 -8.40 -5.73
C LYS A 201 0.46 -7.95 -4.39
N CYS A 202 -0.30 -7.21 -3.58
CA CYS A 202 0.18 -6.85 -2.24
C CYS A 202 0.21 -8.03 -1.27
N PHE A 203 -0.71 -8.97 -1.42
CA PHE A 203 -0.64 -10.23 -0.66
C PHE A 203 0.59 -11.05 -1.04
N GLU A 204 0.99 -11.04 -2.31
CA GLU A 204 2.23 -11.69 -2.76
C GLU A 204 3.47 -11.10 -2.07
N ASP A 205 3.60 -9.77 -2.08
CA ASP A 205 4.73 -9.08 -1.44
C ASP A 205 4.81 -9.38 0.07
N ILE A 206 3.66 -9.39 0.77
CA ILE A 206 3.65 -9.67 2.21
C ILE A 206 3.93 -11.14 2.50
N MET A 207 3.41 -12.06 1.68
CA MET A 207 3.64 -13.48 1.79
C MET A 207 5.14 -13.80 1.60
N GLU A 208 5.76 -13.26 0.55
CA GLU A 208 7.20 -13.41 0.31
C GLU A 208 8.02 -12.86 1.49
N SER A 209 7.66 -11.69 2.00
CA SER A 209 8.31 -11.08 3.17
C SER A 209 8.19 -11.97 4.40
N ARG A 210 7.01 -12.54 4.66
CA ARG A 210 6.75 -13.38 5.83
C ARG A 210 7.49 -14.72 5.76
N ILE A 211 7.53 -15.36 4.58
CA ILE A 211 8.31 -16.58 4.32
C ILE A 211 9.79 -16.30 4.51
N TRP A 212 10.30 -15.21 3.92
CA TRP A 212 11.70 -14.84 4.01
C TRP A 212 12.14 -14.59 5.47
N ILE A 213 11.30 -13.94 6.28
CA ILE A 213 11.55 -13.77 7.73
C ILE A 213 11.72 -15.12 8.40
N ASP A 214 10.82 -16.07 8.17
CA ASP A 214 10.89 -17.39 8.79
C ASP A 214 12.18 -18.13 8.39
N LEU A 215 12.51 -18.16 7.11
CA LEU A 215 13.72 -18.81 6.62
C LEU A 215 14.99 -18.19 7.22
N LYS A 216 15.04 -16.87 7.41
CA LYS A 216 16.18 -16.22 8.09
C LYS A 216 16.23 -16.49 9.59
N SER A 217 15.10 -16.57 10.26
CA SER A 217 15.05 -16.97 11.67
C SER A 217 15.51 -18.41 11.87
N GLN A 218 15.27 -19.30 10.90
CA GLN A 218 15.78 -20.68 10.94
C GLN A 218 17.31 -20.76 10.83
N GLU A 219 17.94 -19.86 10.07
CA GLU A 219 19.41 -19.80 9.93
C GLU A 219 20.10 -19.32 11.23
N ILE A 220 19.43 -18.50 12.05
CA ILE A 220 19.99 -17.86 13.25
C ILE A 220 19.13 -18.21 14.48
N LEU A 221 19.38 -19.39 15.06
CA LEU A 221 18.63 -19.96 16.19
C LEU A 221 18.54 -19.07 17.45
N GLU A 222 19.44 -18.09 17.60
CA GLU A 222 19.48 -17.21 18.79
C GLU A 222 18.68 -15.91 18.65
N ARG A 223 18.11 -15.61 17.46
CA ARG A 223 17.42 -14.34 17.21
C ARG A 223 16.01 -14.53 16.66
N GLU A 224 15.06 -13.92 17.36
CA GLU A 224 13.64 -13.88 16.95
C GLU A 224 13.44 -12.99 15.71
N ILE A 225 14.31 -11.98 15.49
CA ILE A 225 14.20 -10.99 14.41
C ILE A 225 15.50 -10.96 13.58
N PRO A 226 15.43 -11.01 12.24
CA PRO A 226 16.60 -10.88 11.37
C PRO A 226 17.35 -9.54 11.54
N ASP A 227 18.69 -9.56 11.41
CA ASP A 227 19.61 -8.45 11.72
C ASP A 227 19.36 -7.11 11.01
N HIS A 228 18.64 -7.14 9.90
CA HIS A 228 18.32 -5.98 9.07
C HIS A 228 16.85 -5.57 9.15
N LEU A 229 16.10 -6.17 10.08
CA LEU A 229 14.71 -5.87 10.32
C LEU A 229 14.53 -5.24 11.69
N THR A 230 13.88 -4.08 11.73
CA THR A 230 13.48 -3.48 13.02
C THR A 230 12.31 -4.25 13.63
N ARG A 231 12.17 -4.25 14.96
CA ARG A 231 10.99 -4.85 15.63
C ARG A 231 9.69 -4.25 15.12
N CYS A 232 9.65 -2.94 14.85
CA CYS A 232 8.48 -2.29 14.28
C CYS A 232 8.11 -2.85 12.89
N ALA A 233 9.10 -2.99 12.01
CA ALA A 233 8.87 -3.56 10.68
C ALA A 233 8.45 -5.03 10.74
N PHE A 234 9.06 -5.82 11.63
CA PHE A 234 8.66 -7.21 11.88
C PHE A 234 7.18 -7.29 12.32
N ASN A 235 6.81 -6.53 13.36
CA ASN A 235 5.43 -6.52 13.87
C ASN A 235 4.43 -6.08 12.80
N ALA A 236 4.77 -5.08 11.99
CA ALA A 236 3.93 -4.63 10.89
C ALA A 236 3.71 -5.74 9.86
N ILE A 237 4.75 -6.45 9.44
CA ILE A 237 4.65 -7.52 8.43
C ILE A 237 3.75 -8.65 8.92
N CYS A 238 3.99 -9.12 10.14
CA CYS A 238 3.20 -10.22 10.70
C CYS A 238 1.74 -9.82 10.91
N SER A 239 1.50 -8.60 11.41
CA SER A 239 0.15 -8.04 11.55
C SER A 239 -0.58 -7.96 10.21
N ILE A 240 0.07 -7.38 9.20
CA ILE A 240 -0.50 -7.20 7.87
C ILE A 240 -0.80 -8.57 7.24
N TYR A 241 0.13 -9.52 7.32
CA TYR A 241 -0.07 -10.86 6.77
C TYR A 241 -1.35 -11.52 7.32
N LEU A 242 -1.51 -11.54 8.64
CA LEU A 242 -2.70 -12.10 9.28
C LEU A 242 -3.98 -11.36 8.89
N GLU A 243 -3.89 -10.05 8.68
CA GLU A 243 -5.00 -9.24 8.21
C GLU A 243 -5.44 -9.64 6.79
N PHE A 244 -4.51 -9.84 5.85
CA PHE A 244 -4.84 -10.42 4.53
C PHE A 244 -5.45 -11.83 4.67
N CYS A 245 -4.91 -12.67 5.55
CA CYS A 245 -5.50 -14.00 5.77
C CYS A 245 -6.96 -13.92 6.28
N ASN A 246 -7.26 -12.97 7.17
CA ASN A 246 -8.60 -12.76 7.70
C ASN A 246 -9.59 -12.24 6.65
N GLU A 247 -9.12 -11.45 5.70
CA GLU A 247 -9.90 -11.01 4.53
C GLU A 247 -10.08 -12.11 3.46
N ARG A 248 -9.56 -13.33 3.72
CA ARG A 248 -9.71 -14.52 2.87
C ARG A 248 -9.16 -14.35 1.45
N ILE A 249 -8.04 -13.64 1.35
CA ILE A 249 -7.34 -13.40 0.10
C ILE A 249 -6.81 -14.75 -0.43
N PRO A 250 -7.10 -15.12 -1.69
CA PRO A 250 -6.70 -16.42 -2.23
C PRO A 250 -5.17 -16.61 -2.26
N PHE A 251 -4.72 -17.76 -1.78
CA PHE A 251 -3.33 -18.18 -1.99
C PHE A 251 -3.15 -18.65 -3.43
N LYS A 252 -2.03 -18.25 -4.06
CA LYS A 252 -1.62 -18.83 -5.33
C LYS A 252 -0.86 -20.14 -5.14
N ALA A 253 -1.03 -21.06 -6.07
CA ALA A 253 -0.42 -22.39 -6.04
C ALA A 253 1.12 -22.35 -6.08
N ASN A 254 1.72 -21.35 -6.71
CA ASN A 254 3.17 -21.17 -6.76
C ASN A 254 3.81 -20.95 -5.37
N TYR A 255 3.02 -20.62 -4.34
CA TYR A 255 3.52 -20.53 -2.96
C TYR A 255 3.73 -21.86 -2.28
N LEU A 256 3.08 -22.95 -2.74
CA LEU A 256 3.16 -24.26 -2.11
C LEU A 256 4.59 -24.73 -1.91
N GLN A 257 5.44 -24.59 -2.94
CA GLN A 257 6.85 -24.99 -2.88
C GLN A 257 7.68 -24.21 -1.84
N TYR A 258 7.28 -22.99 -1.51
CA TYR A 258 7.96 -22.19 -0.50
C TYR A 258 7.42 -22.52 0.89
N LEU A 259 6.10 -22.73 1.01
CA LEU A 259 5.44 -23.10 2.26
C LEU A 259 5.90 -24.45 2.80
N THR A 260 6.36 -25.39 1.95
CA THR A 260 6.96 -26.65 2.40
C THR A 260 8.27 -26.48 3.19
N LEU A 261 8.92 -25.31 3.09
CA LEU A 261 10.19 -25.00 3.76
C LEU A 261 10.00 -24.20 5.06
N VAL A 262 8.76 -23.78 5.35
CA VAL A 262 8.45 -22.89 6.47
C VAL A 262 8.21 -23.71 7.74
N ASN A 263 8.73 -23.24 8.87
CA ASN A 263 8.53 -23.88 10.18
C ASN A 263 7.43 -23.19 10.99
N ASN A 264 7.19 -21.90 10.77
CA ASN A 264 6.22 -21.13 11.54
C ASN A 264 4.77 -21.46 11.16
N GLU A 265 4.02 -22.01 12.12
CA GLU A 265 2.61 -22.36 11.98
C GLU A 265 1.72 -21.19 11.57
N GLU A 266 2.01 -19.97 12.02
CA GLU A 266 1.21 -18.77 11.71
C GLU A 266 1.17 -18.50 10.20
N ILE A 267 2.23 -18.87 9.48
CA ILE A 267 2.35 -18.73 8.03
C ILE A 267 1.57 -19.85 7.32
N ILE A 268 1.63 -21.07 7.84
CA ILE A 268 1.15 -22.26 7.14
C ILE A 268 -0.36 -22.48 7.38
N ARG A 269 -0.83 -22.30 8.62
CA ARG A 269 -2.21 -22.60 9.01
C ARG A 269 -3.27 -21.88 8.18
N PRO A 270 -3.14 -20.57 7.84
CA PRO A 270 -4.14 -19.87 7.05
C PRO A 270 -4.43 -20.51 5.69
N LEU A 271 -3.45 -21.15 5.04
CA LEU A 271 -3.68 -21.89 3.81
C LEU A 271 -4.66 -23.05 4.05
N PHE A 272 -4.42 -23.88 5.07
CA PHE A 272 -5.15 -25.12 5.31
C PHE A 272 -6.46 -24.94 6.12
N GLU A 273 -6.57 -23.86 6.90
CA GLU A 273 -7.73 -23.61 7.75
C GLU A 273 -8.73 -22.62 7.14
N ILE A 274 -8.28 -21.74 6.25
CA ILE A 274 -9.13 -20.73 5.59
C ILE A 274 -9.16 -20.95 4.08
N SER A 275 -8.01 -20.84 3.41
CA SER A 275 -7.97 -20.68 1.96
C SER A 275 -8.40 -21.93 1.19
N LEU A 276 -7.80 -23.08 1.47
CA LEU A 276 -8.18 -24.33 0.85
C LEU A 276 -9.60 -24.75 1.27
N PRO A 277 -10.01 -24.73 2.55
CA PRO A 277 -11.40 -24.98 2.91
C PRO A 277 -12.41 -24.12 2.13
N ASN A 278 -12.15 -22.82 1.98
CA ASN A 278 -12.99 -21.92 1.18
C ASN A 278 -13.06 -22.34 -0.30
N LEU A 279 -11.91 -22.68 -0.90
CA LEU A 279 -11.83 -23.17 -2.29
C LEU A 279 -12.59 -24.48 -2.51
N PHE A 280 -12.54 -25.38 -1.53
CA PHE A 280 -13.19 -26.71 -1.59
C PHE A 280 -14.63 -26.72 -1.05
N GLY A 281 -15.16 -25.57 -0.60
CA GLY A 281 -16.51 -25.49 -0.01
C GLY A 281 -16.66 -26.20 1.34
N LEU A 282 -15.56 -26.37 2.08
CA LEU A 282 -15.54 -27.02 3.39
C LEU A 282 -15.84 -26.01 4.52
N GLU A 283 -16.38 -26.50 5.64
CA GLU A 283 -16.62 -25.68 6.84
C GLU A 283 -15.31 -25.06 7.36
N LEU A 284 -15.32 -23.77 7.72
CA LEU A 284 -14.12 -23.11 8.24
C LEU A 284 -13.91 -23.46 9.71
N LYS A 285 -12.68 -23.87 10.07
CA LYS A 285 -12.32 -24.12 11.48
C LYS A 285 -12.03 -22.84 12.24
N CYS A 286 -11.56 -21.81 11.54
CA CYS A 286 -11.20 -20.52 12.08
C CYS A 286 -11.94 -19.43 11.30
N ASN A 287 -12.67 -18.58 12.01
CA ASN A 287 -13.34 -17.43 11.39
C ASN A 287 -12.39 -16.26 11.19
N SER A 288 -11.38 -16.11 12.08
CA SER A 288 -10.36 -15.06 12.04
C SER A 288 -9.21 -15.39 12.99
N TYR A 289 -7.98 -15.11 12.60
CA TYR A 289 -6.79 -15.15 13.45
C TYR A 289 -6.68 -13.90 14.31
N LYS A 290 -6.25 -14.09 15.56
CA LYS A 290 -5.93 -13.02 16.49
C LYS A 290 -4.61 -12.37 16.08
N ILE A 291 -4.57 -11.04 16.07
CA ILE A 291 -3.38 -10.26 15.73
C ILE A 291 -2.77 -9.75 17.04
N ASP A 292 -1.70 -10.40 17.49
CA ASP A 292 -1.05 -10.14 18.79
C ASP A 292 0.24 -9.31 18.68
N TYR A 293 0.45 -8.65 17.54
CA TYR A 293 1.62 -7.82 17.29
C TYR A 293 1.38 -6.38 17.74
N GLU A 294 2.12 -5.93 18.78
CA GLU A 294 2.06 -4.54 19.24
C GLU A 294 2.61 -3.59 18.16
N TYR A 295 1.71 -2.80 17.57
CA TYR A 295 2.06 -1.78 16.61
C TYR A 295 1.06 -0.60 16.71
N ASN A 296 1.53 0.63 16.52
CA ASN A 296 0.71 1.84 16.62
C ASN A 296 -0.29 1.90 15.46
N ARG A 297 -1.46 1.31 15.67
CA ARG A 297 -2.60 1.35 14.75
C ARG A 297 -3.28 2.73 14.84
N PRO A 298 -3.61 3.39 13.72
CA PRO A 298 -4.60 4.47 13.75
C PRO A 298 -5.94 3.92 14.24
N GLU A 299 -6.55 4.52 15.26
CA GLU A 299 -7.89 4.12 15.71
C GLU A 299 -8.89 4.27 14.56
N ILE A 300 -9.48 3.14 14.12
CA ILE A 300 -10.57 3.13 13.17
C ILE A 300 -11.85 3.19 13.99
N ASP A 301 -12.59 4.29 13.85
CA ASP A 301 -13.94 4.39 14.35
C ASP A 301 -14.82 3.48 13.48
N ASN A 302 -15.01 2.24 13.91
CA ASN A 302 -15.91 1.28 13.29
C ASN A 302 -17.34 1.76 13.48
N ASN A 303 -17.78 2.72 12.67
CA ASN A 303 -19.20 2.85 12.39
C ASN A 303 -19.62 1.65 11.52
N GLU A 304 -19.96 0.56 12.21
CA GLU A 304 -20.77 -0.53 11.69
C GLU A 304 -22.03 0.07 11.06
N ASN A 305 -22.05 0.22 9.73
CA ASN A 305 -23.25 0.17 8.89
C ASN A 305 -22.88 0.45 7.44
N ASN A 306 -22.28 -0.54 6.78
CA ASN A 306 -22.45 -0.74 5.34
C ASN A 306 -22.08 -2.19 4.99
N LYS A 307 -22.91 -3.14 5.44
CA LYS A 307 -23.01 -4.45 4.77
C LYS A 307 -23.57 -4.20 3.37
N ARG A 308 -22.72 -3.83 2.41
CA ARG A 308 -23.07 -3.95 1.00
C ARG A 308 -23.12 -5.45 0.70
N LYS A 309 -24.33 -5.93 0.39
CA LYS A 309 -24.54 -7.24 -0.23
C LYS A 309 -23.72 -7.28 -1.51
N TYR A 310 -22.70 -8.13 -1.54
CA TYR A 310 -21.98 -8.44 -2.77
C TYR A 310 -22.92 -9.27 -3.65
N THR A 311 -23.34 -8.67 -4.75
CA THR A 311 -23.90 -9.38 -5.90
C THR A 311 -22.76 -10.06 -6.64
N ASP A 312 -22.95 -11.35 -6.91
CA ASP A 312 -22.18 -12.14 -7.88
C ASP A 312 -21.83 -11.31 -9.11
N MET A 313 -20.53 -11.10 -9.33
CA MET A 313 -20.00 -10.88 -10.66
C MET A 313 -18.87 -11.88 -10.89
N ASN A 314 -19.22 -12.87 -11.68
CA ASN A 314 -18.34 -13.80 -12.36
C ASN A 314 -17.32 -13.01 -13.19
N GLU A 315 -16.08 -13.02 -12.74
CA GLU A 315 -14.88 -13.09 -13.58
C GLU A 315 -13.76 -13.56 -12.63
N GLN A 316 -13.70 -14.88 -12.45
CA GLN A 316 -12.62 -15.51 -11.70
C GLN A 316 -11.33 -15.37 -12.50
N PRO A 317 -10.23 -14.86 -11.91
CA PRO A 317 -8.91 -14.97 -12.52
C PRO A 317 -8.54 -16.44 -12.75
N GLU A 318 -7.64 -16.71 -13.69
CA GLU A 318 -7.05 -18.04 -13.98
C GLU A 318 -6.25 -18.58 -12.77
N HIS A 319 -6.94 -18.92 -11.69
CA HIS A 319 -6.44 -19.80 -10.66
C HIS A 319 -6.57 -21.24 -11.17
N PRO A 320 -5.73 -22.19 -10.69
CA PRO A 320 -6.03 -23.60 -10.91
C PRO A 320 -7.46 -23.81 -10.41
N ASP A 321 -8.33 -24.32 -11.28
CA ASP A 321 -9.65 -24.75 -10.86
C ASP A 321 -9.53 -25.81 -9.74
N ARG A 322 -10.64 -26.19 -9.11
CA ARG A 322 -10.65 -27.22 -8.05
C ARG A 322 -9.86 -28.47 -8.46
N SER A 323 -9.92 -28.87 -9.74
CA SER A 323 -9.13 -29.98 -10.29
C SER A 323 -7.63 -29.72 -10.34
N GLY A 324 -7.20 -28.51 -10.68
CA GLY A 324 -5.80 -28.09 -10.65
C GLY A 324 -5.20 -28.16 -9.25
N TRP A 325 -5.95 -27.75 -8.23
CA TRP A 325 -5.53 -27.90 -6.83
C TRP A 325 -5.51 -29.34 -6.36
N ILE A 326 -6.47 -30.17 -6.76
CA ILE A 326 -6.46 -31.61 -6.44
C ILE A 326 -5.18 -32.26 -6.96
N ARG A 327 -4.84 -32.04 -8.23
CA ARG A 327 -3.63 -32.60 -8.83
C ARG A 327 -2.36 -32.15 -8.10
N LEU A 328 -2.27 -30.86 -7.75
CA LEU A 328 -1.15 -30.32 -6.98
C LEU A 328 -1.03 -30.95 -5.59
N LEU A 329 -2.17 -31.18 -4.92
CA LEU A 329 -2.19 -31.84 -3.60
C LEU A 329 -1.80 -33.31 -3.71
N GLU A 330 -2.21 -34.03 -4.77
CA GLU A 330 -1.80 -35.41 -5.03
C GLU A 330 -0.29 -35.52 -5.31
N ASP A 331 0.24 -34.65 -6.17
CA ASP A 331 1.67 -34.56 -6.46
C ASP A 331 2.45 -34.24 -5.16
N LEU A 332 1.96 -33.30 -4.35
CA LEU A 332 2.53 -32.97 -3.05
C LEU A 332 2.47 -34.14 -2.06
N GLN A 333 1.41 -34.95 -2.06
CA GLN A 333 1.33 -36.11 -1.18
C GLN A 333 2.45 -37.12 -1.48
N THR A 334 2.77 -37.34 -2.75
CA THR A 334 3.92 -38.19 -3.13
C THR A 334 5.25 -37.58 -2.72
N LEU A 335 5.40 -36.26 -2.80
CA LEU A 335 6.60 -35.55 -2.37
C LEU A 335 6.76 -35.62 -0.85
N VAL A 336 5.71 -35.33 -0.10
CA VAL A 336 5.69 -35.32 1.38
C VAL A 336 6.02 -36.69 1.95
N ASN A 337 5.54 -37.77 1.34
CA ASN A 337 5.83 -39.12 1.79
C ASN A 337 7.29 -39.55 1.54
N ASN A 338 7.96 -38.96 0.54
CA ASN A 338 9.29 -39.39 0.10
C ASN A 338 10.42 -38.43 0.49
N ASN A 339 10.10 -37.18 0.87
CA ASN A 339 11.09 -36.14 1.15
C ASN A 339 11.18 -35.84 2.65
N THR A 340 12.37 -36.02 3.23
CA THR A 340 12.69 -35.72 4.62
C THR A 340 12.91 -34.23 4.89
N ASP A 341 13.12 -33.43 3.85
CA ASP A 341 13.47 -32.01 3.97
C ASP A 341 12.23 -31.11 4.16
N ILE A 342 11.03 -31.69 4.10
CA ILE A 342 9.78 -30.95 4.38
C ILE A 342 9.59 -30.82 5.88
N THR A 343 9.22 -29.61 6.29
CA THR A 343 9.03 -29.30 7.71
C THR A 343 7.90 -30.12 8.32
N GLU A 344 8.13 -30.56 9.56
CA GLU A 344 7.14 -31.33 10.31
C GLU A 344 5.85 -30.52 10.53
N THR A 345 5.98 -29.20 10.68
CA THR A 345 4.85 -28.28 10.76
C THR A 345 3.97 -28.33 9.51
N PHE A 346 4.57 -28.27 8.32
CA PHE A 346 3.82 -28.35 7.07
C PHE A 346 3.13 -29.71 6.93
N ARG A 347 3.87 -30.80 7.18
CA ARG A 347 3.37 -32.18 7.12
C ARG A 347 2.11 -32.36 7.96
N ASN A 348 2.16 -31.95 9.23
CA ASN A 348 1.04 -32.07 10.15
C ASN A 348 -0.20 -31.28 9.70
N ASN A 349 -0.03 -30.09 9.13
CA ASN A 349 -1.16 -29.29 8.62
C ASN A 349 -1.74 -29.88 7.33
N PHE A 350 -0.88 -30.37 6.45
CA PHE A 350 -1.26 -31.02 5.20
C PHE A 350 -2.05 -32.31 5.44
N GLU A 351 -1.57 -33.19 6.31
CA GLU A 351 -2.24 -34.44 6.68
C GLU A 351 -3.64 -34.19 7.26
N LYS A 352 -3.75 -33.27 8.23
CA LYS A 352 -5.03 -32.85 8.82
C LYS A 352 -6.00 -32.29 7.77
N PHE A 353 -5.50 -31.65 6.73
CA PHE A 353 -6.34 -31.13 5.65
C PHE A 353 -6.81 -32.25 4.71
N LEU A 354 -5.94 -33.19 4.34
CA LEU A 354 -6.30 -34.35 3.50
C LEU A 354 -7.35 -35.24 4.17
N GLU A 355 -7.24 -35.47 5.48
CA GLU A 355 -8.25 -36.21 6.24
C GLU A 355 -9.65 -35.59 6.10
N ARG A 356 -9.73 -34.25 6.05
CA ARG A 356 -10.99 -33.52 5.90
C ARG A 356 -11.58 -33.65 4.50
N ILE A 357 -10.75 -33.53 3.46
CA ILE A 357 -11.19 -33.76 2.08
C ILE A 357 -11.79 -35.17 1.97
N THR A 358 -11.07 -36.17 2.45
CA THR A 358 -11.48 -37.57 2.39
C THR A 358 -12.79 -37.81 3.16
N SER A 359 -12.92 -37.22 4.35
CA SER A 359 -14.14 -37.32 5.17
C SER A 359 -15.36 -36.68 4.50
N SER A 360 -15.17 -35.54 3.82
CA SER A 360 -16.23 -34.85 3.09
C SER A 360 -16.67 -35.61 1.84
N GLN A 361 -15.73 -36.17 1.07
CA GLN A 361 -16.05 -36.99 -0.11
C GLN A 361 -16.82 -38.26 0.28
N ASN A 362 -16.48 -38.88 1.41
CA ASN A 362 -17.20 -40.03 1.94
C ASN A 362 -18.62 -39.68 2.42
N GLN A 363 -18.90 -38.42 2.80
CA GLN A 363 -20.25 -37.96 3.11
C GLN A 363 -21.10 -37.77 1.84
N GLU A 364 -20.55 -37.17 0.78
CA GLU A 364 -21.23 -37.04 -0.52
C GLU A 364 -21.58 -38.42 -1.12
N ILE A 365 -20.67 -39.39 -1.04
CA ILE A 365 -20.93 -40.77 -1.50
C ILE A 365 -21.98 -41.47 -0.63
N ASN A 366 -21.98 -41.27 0.69
CA ASN A 366 -23.00 -41.88 1.56
C ASN A 366 -24.39 -41.24 1.40
N GLU A 367 -24.47 -39.97 1.01
CA GLU A 367 -25.74 -39.32 0.66
C GLU A 367 -26.28 -39.81 -0.70
N GLU A 368 -25.41 -40.09 -1.69
CA GLU A 368 -25.81 -40.72 -2.96
C GLU A 368 -26.15 -42.22 -2.81
N VAL A 369 -25.50 -42.93 -1.88
CA VAL A 369 -25.69 -44.38 -1.64
C VAL A 369 -26.83 -44.68 -0.64
N CYS A 370 -27.53 -43.66 -0.14
CA CYS A 370 -28.74 -43.85 0.67
C CYS A 370 -30.04 -43.52 -0.10
N PRO A 371 -30.45 -44.33 -1.10
CA PRO A 371 -31.78 -44.18 -1.67
C PRO A 371 -32.80 -44.66 -0.64
N LYS A 372 -33.59 -43.71 -0.11
CA LYS A 372 -34.94 -43.90 0.43
C LYS A 372 -35.18 -45.26 1.09
N ARG A 373 -34.79 -45.44 2.34
CA ARG A 373 -35.40 -46.50 3.18
C ARG A 373 -36.59 -45.97 3.96
N LEU A 374 -37.75 -46.29 3.40
CA LEU A 374 -38.99 -46.74 4.05
C LEU A 374 -39.58 -45.85 5.16
N LYS A 375 -40.61 -45.08 4.79
CA LYS A 375 -41.81 -44.99 5.62
C LYS A 375 -42.86 -45.94 5.02
N GLN A 376 -43.10 -47.05 5.73
CA GLN A 376 -44.39 -47.73 5.72
C GLN A 376 -45.40 -46.88 6.50
#